data_AF-A0A0F8W4R9-F1
#
_entry.id   AF-A0A0F8W4R9-F1
#
_cell.length_a   1.000
_cell.length_b   1.000
_cell.length_c   1.000
_cell.angle_alpha   90.00
_cell.angle_beta   90.00
_cell.angle_gamma   90.00
#
_symmetry.space_group_name_H-M   'P 1'
#
loop_
_entity.id
_entity.type
_entity.pdbx_description
1 polymer ?
#
loop_
_entity_poly.entity_id
_entity_poly.type
_entity_poly.pdbx_seq_one_letter_code
_entity_poly.pdbx_strand_id
1 'polypeptide(L)'
;RTGTTVDLIRAVATTVDVVGALTATTLQIDGNTLLGTTTAATGTPRLDLIANAGGSAPHFVGANTTADTTTKAFVVGLRHYTNAEEPSHILGGQVDATTHRVLFGGGRTGHNAATSVEFYTAAGNTTLVGTQRWKVDSAGHFITGGGAYDIGNGAGNNPNDLYLDGDATIGGLVLTAAAASGGSGLRAPHGTAPTSPVDGDIWTTTAGLFARINGSTVGPYTA
;
A
#
# COMPACT_ATOMS: atom_id res chain seq x y z
N ARG A 1 -22.12 53.27 -25.05
CA ARG A 1 -20.93 52.63 -24.46
C ARG A 1 -20.92 51.17 -24.89
N THR A 2 -20.17 50.85 -25.94
CA THR A 2 -19.95 49.49 -26.44
C THR A 2 -18.72 48.91 -25.75
N GLY A 3 -18.90 48.44 -24.52
CA GLY A 3 -17.84 47.80 -23.74
C GLY A 3 -18.13 46.30 -23.65
N THR A 4 -17.22 45.48 -24.17
CA THR A 4 -17.24 44.00 -24.07
C THR A 4 -16.77 43.51 -22.70
N THR A 5 -16.68 44.40 -21.72
CA THR A 5 -16.18 44.12 -20.38
C THR A 5 -17.17 44.63 -19.34
N VAL A 6 -17.55 43.76 -18.43
CA VAL A 6 -18.35 44.13 -17.26
C VAL A 6 -17.36 44.41 -16.12
N ASP A 7 -17.19 45.68 -15.80
CA ASP A 7 -16.26 46.15 -14.76
C ASP A 7 -16.81 45.90 -13.34
N LEU A 8 -18.13 45.69 -13.19
CA LEU A 8 -18.74 45.40 -11.89
C LEU A 8 -20.08 44.64 -12.02
N ILE A 9 -20.08 43.32 -11.74
CA ILE A 9 -21.32 42.56 -11.51
C ILE A 9 -21.68 42.69 -10.03
N ARG A 10 -22.68 43.51 -9.70
CA ARG A 10 -23.29 43.52 -8.37
C ARG A 10 -24.52 42.63 -8.38
N ALA A 11 -24.34 41.35 -8.09
CA ALA A 11 -25.46 40.43 -7.99
C ALA A 11 -26.18 40.59 -6.65
N VAL A 12 -27.43 41.02 -6.71
CA VAL A 12 -28.33 41.15 -5.55
C VAL A 12 -29.18 39.87 -5.39
N ALA A 13 -28.92 38.84 -6.19
CA ALA A 13 -29.57 37.54 -6.16
C ALA A 13 -28.69 36.48 -5.48
N THR A 14 -29.30 35.39 -5.02
CA THR A 14 -28.63 34.26 -4.34
C THR A 14 -27.64 33.48 -5.21
N THR A 15 -27.55 33.81 -6.51
CA THR A 15 -26.73 33.07 -7.47
C THR A 15 -26.29 33.97 -8.61
N VAL A 16 -25.02 33.88 -8.99
CA VAL A 16 -24.48 34.45 -10.23
C VAL A 16 -24.25 33.30 -11.19
N ASP A 17 -25.05 33.22 -12.24
CA ASP A 17 -24.86 32.25 -13.31
C ASP A 17 -23.98 32.85 -14.41
N VAL A 18 -22.87 32.17 -14.72
CA VAL A 18 -22.00 32.53 -15.84
C VAL A 18 -22.32 31.55 -16.96
N VAL A 19 -23.18 31.98 -17.88
CA VAL A 19 -23.58 31.18 -19.05
C VAL A 19 -22.42 31.17 -20.05
N GLY A 20 -21.59 30.13 -20.01
CA GLY A 20 -20.43 29.93 -20.88
C GLY A 20 -19.13 29.74 -20.10
N ALA A 21 -18.00 29.68 -20.80
CA ALA A 21 -16.69 29.55 -20.14
C ALA A 21 -16.25 30.88 -19.53
N LEU A 22 -15.77 30.87 -18.29
CA LEU A 22 -14.94 31.95 -17.77
C LEU A 22 -13.58 31.87 -18.47
N THR A 23 -13.38 32.66 -19.52
CA THR A 23 -12.15 32.68 -20.32
C THR A 23 -11.02 33.53 -19.70
N ALA A 24 -11.13 33.85 -18.41
CA ALA A 24 -10.07 34.55 -17.68
C ALA A 24 -8.89 33.60 -17.43
N THR A 25 -7.68 34.15 -17.38
CA THR A 25 -6.46 33.38 -17.05
C THR A 25 -6.42 32.96 -15.58
N THR A 26 -7.20 33.62 -14.73
CA THR A 26 -7.31 33.33 -13.29
C THR A 26 -8.76 33.51 -12.83
N LEU A 27 -9.18 32.70 -11.86
CA LEU A 27 -10.42 32.86 -11.09
C LEU A 27 -10.02 33.06 -9.63
N GLN A 28 -10.17 34.29 -9.13
CA GLN A 28 -9.91 34.63 -7.73
C GLN A 28 -11.25 34.67 -6.97
N ILE A 29 -11.35 33.88 -5.89
CA ILE A 29 -12.52 33.82 -5.03
C ILE A 29 -12.02 34.09 -3.61
N ASP A 30 -12.43 35.21 -3.02
CA ASP A 30 -11.98 35.64 -1.69
C ASP A 30 -12.70 34.87 -0.54
N GLY A 31 -13.26 33.69 -0.83
CA GLY A 31 -14.06 32.88 0.09
C GLY A 31 -14.13 31.39 -0.32
N ASN A 32 -14.93 30.60 0.42
CA ASN A 32 -15.03 29.17 0.18
C ASN A 32 -15.64 28.86 -1.19
N THR A 33 -14.99 28.01 -1.98
CA THR A 33 -15.50 27.52 -3.26
C THR A 33 -16.12 26.14 -3.09
N LEU A 34 -17.40 25.98 -3.45
CA LEU A 34 -18.02 24.67 -3.58
C LEU A 34 -17.68 24.09 -4.95
N LEU A 35 -17.02 22.93 -4.97
CA LEU A 35 -16.70 22.21 -6.20
C LEU A 35 -17.56 20.94 -6.27
N GLY A 36 -18.45 20.84 -7.26
CA GLY A 36 -19.23 19.63 -7.55
C GLY A 36 -20.39 19.33 -6.59
N THR A 37 -20.89 20.32 -5.84
CA THR A 37 -22.06 20.17 -4.95
C THR A 37 -22.86 21.49 -4.86
N THR A 38 -24.18 21.40 -4.68
CA THR A 38 -25.09 22.53 -4.46
C THR A 38 -25.43 22.77 -2.98
N THR A 39 -24.92 21.91 -2.08
CA THR A 39 -25.16 22.00 -0.63
C THR A 39 -23.85 22.26 0.10
N ALA A 40 -23.77 23.39 0.81
CA ALA A 40 -22.62 23.72 1.64
C ALA A 40 -22.51 22.74 2.80
N ALA A 41 -21.36 22.07 2.93
CA ALA A 41 -21.03 21.39 4.17
C ALA A 41 -20.90 22.43 5.28
N THR A 42 -21.67 22.30 6.35
CA THR A 42 -21.77 23.28 7.44
C THR A 42 -20.56 23.31 8.38
N GLY A 43 -19.47 22.61 8.04
CA GLY A 43 -18.18 22.66 8.74
C GLY A 43 -17.07 23.09 7.79
N THR A 44 -16.46 24.25 8.06
CA THR A 44 -15.33 24.81 7.30
C THR A 44 -13.99 24.17 7.69
N PRO A 45 -12.97 24.10 6.81
CA PRO A 45 -13.00 23.79 5.38
C PRO A 45 -12.72 22.29 5.12
N ARG A 46 -13.25 21.76 4.01
CA ARG A 46 -13.10 20.34 3.62
C ARG A 46 -12.04 20.10 2.54
N LEU A 47 -11.43 21.17 2.03
CA LEU A 47 -10.31 21.15 1.10
C LEU A 47 -9.59 22.49 1.16
N ASP A 48 -8.37 22.51 1.66
CA ASP A 48 -7.60 23.73 1.81
C ASP A 48 -6.27 23.63 1.05
N LEU A 49 -6.00 24.64 0.23
CA LEU A 49 -4.74 24.85 -0.48
C LEU A 49 -4.06 26.06 0.18
N ILE A 50 -3.62 25.87 1.42
CA ILE A 50 -3.08 26.96 2.25
C ILE A 50 -1.61 27.17 1.88
N ALA A 51 -1.23 28.42 1.64
CA ALA A 51 0.14 28.84 1.88
C ALA A 51 0.33 28.92 3.40
N ASN A 52 1.24 28.13 3.97
CA ASN A 52 1.53 28.23 5.40
C ASN A 52 1.96 29.67 5.74
N ALA A 53 1.46 30.22 6.85
CA ALA A 53 1.92 31.52 7.34
C ALA A 53 3.45 31.44 7.55
N GLY A 54 4.20 32.25 6.79
CA GLY A 54 5.67 32.27 6.82
C GLY A 54 6.39 31.80 5.54
N GLY A 55 5.71 31.59 4.42
CA GLY A 55 6.35 31.38 3.11
C GLY A 55 6.75 29.93 2.79
N SER A 56 6.09 28.94 3.40
CA SER A 56 6.26 27.53 3.01
C SER A 56 5.41 27.15 1.79
N ALA A 57 5.77 26.05 1.11
CA ALA A 57 5.06 25.54 -0.06
C ALA A 57 3.55 25.33 0.23
N PRO A 58 2.68 25.54 -0.78
CA PRO A 58 1.25 25.25 -0.62
C PRO A 58 1.06 23.77 -0.31
N HIS A 59 0.17 23.46 0.64
CA HIS A 59 -0.19 22.10 0.97
C HIS A 59 -1.68 21.86 0.79
N PHE A 60 -2.03 20.60 0.56
CA PHE A 60 -3.39 20.12 0.46
C PHE A 60 -3.81 19.50 1.78
N VAL A 61 -4.65 20.20 2.54
CA VAL A 61 -5.09 19.77 3.88
C VAL A 61 -6.60 19.63 3.90
N GLY A 62 -7.07 18.56 4.53
CA GLY A 62 -8.48 18.32 4.73
C GLY A 62 -8.73 17.65 6.08
N ALA A 63 -9.95 17.81 6.57
CA ALA A 63 -10.47 17.07 7.70
C ALA A 63 -12.00 16.95 7.58
N ASN A 64 -12.57 15.88 8.12
CA ASN A 64 -14.01 15.74 8.30
C ASN A 64 -14.59 16.75 9.32
N THR A 65 -13.76 17.35 10.18
CA THR A 65 -14.15 18.37 11.15
C THR A 65 -12.98 19.25 11.57
N THR A 66 -13.23 20.54 11.83
CA THR A 66 -12.27 21.48 12.42
C THR A 66 -12.36 21.57 13.94
N ALA A 67 -13.39 20.99 14.56
CA ALA A 67 -13.58 21.03 16.01
C ALA A 67 -12.34 20.51 16.78
N ASP A 68 -11.98 21.21 17.85
CA ASP A 68 -10.85 20.84 18.70
C ASP A 68 -11.11 19.51 19.43
N THR A 69 -10.07 18.75 19.73
CA THR A 69 -10.12 17.46 20.46
C THR A 69 -11.04 16.39 19.85
N THR A 70 -11.38 16.50 18.56
CA THR A 70 -12.18 15.50 17.84
C THR A 70 -11.34 14.75 16.80
N THR A 71 -11.62 13.46 16.59
CA THR A 71 -10.94 12.66 15.56
C THR A 71 -11.09 13.29 14.19
N LYS A 72 -9.96 13.60 13.56
CA LYS A 72 -9.88 14.19 12.24
C LYS A 72 -9.43 13.15 11.23
N ALA A 73 -10.00 13.20 10.04
CA ALA A 73 -9.58 12.32 8.96
C ALA A 73 -9.79 12.94 7.60
N PHE A 74 -8.97 12.46 6.66
CA PHE A 74 -8.97 12.87 5.28
C PHE A 74 -8.72 11.67 4.38
N VAL A 75 -9.45 11.58 3.26
CA VAL A 75 -9.38 10.46 2.32
C VAL A 75 -9.42 10.98 0.90
N VAL A 76 -8.50 10.49 0.08
CA VAL A 76 -8.56 10.48 -1.38
C VAL A 76 -9.09 9.11 -1.80
N GLY A 77 -10.13 9.09 -2.63
CA GLY A 77 -10.84 7.88 -3.01
C GLY A 77 -11.42 7.94 -4.42
N LEU A 78 -12.02 6.82 -4.84
CA LEU A 78 -12.71 6.68 -6.12
C LEU A 78 -14.10 6.04 -5.94
N ARG A 79 -14.97 6.18 -6.95
CA ARG A 79 -16.30 5.53 -6.95
C ARG A 79 -16.15 4.02 -7.09
N HIS A 80 -17.00 3.26 -6.40
CA HIS A 80 -17.04 1.82 -6.55
C HIS A 80 -17.55 1.41 -7.94
N TYR A 81 -17.19 0.21 -8.39
CA TYR A 81 -17.65 -0.35 -9.66
C TYR A 81 -19.19 -0.45 -9.73
N THR A 82 -19.81 -0.86 -8.61
CA THR A 82 -21.26 -0.86 -8.42
C THR A 82 -21.69 0.34 -7.58
N ASN A 83 -22.69 1.10 -8.04
CA ASN A 83 -23.18 2.29 -7.32
C ASN A 83 -23.90 1.99 -5.99
N ALA A 84 -24.20 0.71 -5.73
CA ALA A 84 -24.80 0.27 -4.46
C ALA A 84 -23.77 0.19 -3.31
N GLU A 85 -22.49 0.17 -3.65
CA GLU A 85 -21.38 0.02 -2.72
C GLU A 85 -20.75 1.38 -2.36
N GLU A 86 -20.06 1.39 -1.24
CA GLU A 86 -19.33 2.53 -0.71
C GLU A 86 -18.10 2.85 -1.58
N PRO A 87 -17.73 4.14 -1.71
CA PRO A 87 -16.51 4.55 -2.40
C PRO A 87 -15.25 3.86 -1.85
N SER A 88 -14.24 3.63 -2.70
CA SER A 88 -12.98 3.02 -2.28
C SER A 88 -11.99 4.05 -1.72
N HIS A 89 -11.30 3.69 -0.64
CA HIS A 89 -10.23 4.48 -0.01
C HIS A 89 -8.89 4.16 -0.66
N ILE A 90 -8.26 5.14 -1.31
CA ILE A 90 -6.93 4.99 -1.95
C ILE A 90 -5.80 5.43 -1.01
N LEU A 91 -5.86 6.67 -0.52
CA LEU A 91 -4.87 7.26 0.38
C LEU A 91 -5.59 8.13 1.39
N GLY A 92 -5.20 8.08 2.65
CA GLY A 92 -5.75 8.97 3.66
C GLY A 92 -5.01 8.92 4.97
N GLY A 93 -5.60 9.55 5.97
CA GLY A 93 -5.09 9.51 7.33
C GLY A 93 -6.18 9.78 8.35
N GLN A 94 -5.87 9.41 9.58
CA GLN A 94 -6.71 9.68 10.74
C GLN A 94 -5.82 10.08 11.92
N VAL A 95 -6.22 11.15 12.61
CA VAL A 95 -5.62 11.59 13.86
C VAL A 95 -6.70 11.58 14.93
N ASP A 96 -6.46 10.89 16.03
CA ASP A 96 -7.28 10.98 17.24
C ASP A 96 -6.42 11.42 18.43
N ALA A 97 -6.97 11.32 19.64
CA ALA A 97 -6.29 11.79 20.85
C ALA A 97 -4.99 11.03 21.17
N THR A 98 -4.78 9.83 20.62
CA THR A 98 -3.63 8.97 20.95
C THR A 98 -2.86 8.47 19.73
N THR A 99 -3.44 8.50 18.54
CA THR A 99 -2.83 7.96 17.32
C THR A 99 -2.87 8.93 16.16
N HIS A 100 -1.81 8.89 15.35
CA HIS A 100 -1.75 9.50 14.02
C HIS A 100 -1.41 8.41 13.00
N ARG A 101 -2.38 8.06 12.16
CA ARG A 101 -2.30 6.97 11.19
C ARG A 101 -2.29 7.52 9.76
N VAL A 102 -1.34 7.05 8.96
CA VAL A 102 -1.36 7.17 7.49
C VAL A 102 -1.82 5.84 6.92
N LEU A 103 -2.73 5.91 5.95
CA LEU A 103 -3.48 4.75 5.46
C LEU A 103 -3.42 4.68 3.93
N PHE A 104 -3.01 3.52 3.42
CA PHE A 104 -3.02 3.19 1.99
C PHE A 104 -4.01 2.06 1.75
N GLY A 105 -4.91 2.24 0.77
CA GLY A 105 -5.84 1.21 0.33
C GLY A 105 -7.01 0.90 1.28
N GLY A 106 -7.21 1.58 2.41
CA GLY A 106 -8.34 1.26 3.30
C GLY A 106 -8.13 1.63 4.77
N GLY A 107 -8.90 0.97 5.65
CA GLY A 107 -8.72 1.06 7.11
C GLY A 107 -9.63 2.08 7.82
N ARG A 108 -10.67 2.58 7.14
CA ARG A 108 -11.71 3.46 7.69
C ARG A 108 -13.10 2.90 7.44
N THR A 109 -14.04 3.27 8.29
CA THR A 109 -15.46 2.95 8.10
C THR A 109 -16.05 3.78 6.95
N GLY A 110 -17.08 3.24 6.30
CA GLY A 110 -17.79 3.93 5.20
C GLY A 110 -17.01 4.02 3.88
N HIS A 111 -15.95 3.21 3.71
CA HIS A 111 -15.22 3.07 2.46
C HIS A 111 -14.84 1.61 2.24
N ASN A 112 -14.85 1.19 0.98
CA ASN A 112 -14.34 -0.11 0.59
C ASN A 112 -12.81 -0.13 0.58
N ALA A 113 -12.23 -1.18 1.16
CA ALA A 113 -10.78 -1.41 1.16
C ALA A 113 -10.33 -2.09 -0.13
N ALA A 114 -9.10 -1.81 -0.54
CA ALA A 114 -8.43 -2.42 -1.66
C ALA A 114 -8.08 -3.88 -1.34
N THR A 115 -8.26 -4.76 -2.33
CA THR A 115 -7.82 -6.15 -2.27
C THR A 115 -6.34 -6.32 -2.60
N SER A 116 -5.71 -5.27 -3.13
CA SER A 116 -4.27 -5.17 -3.31
C SER A 116 -3.77 -3.73 -3.24
N VAL A 117 -2.56 -3.56 -2.71
CA VAL A 117 -1.81 -2.30 -2.75
C VAL A 117 -0.53 -2.57 -3.52
N GLU A 118 -0.37 -1.92 -4.68
CA GLU A 118 0.68 -2.25 -5.65
C GLU A 118 1.54 -1.02 -5.95
N PHE A 119 2.86 -1.25 -6.08
CA PHE A 119 3.85 -0.23 -6.35
C PHE A 119 4.50 -0.49 -7.70
N TYR A 120 4.32 0.43 -8.64
CA TYR A 120 4.84 0.34 -10.00
C TYR A 120 6.00 1.33 -10.20
N THR A 121 7.02 0.93 -10.97
CA THR A 121 8.02 1.88 -11.48
C THR A 121 8.22 1.72 -12.98
N ALA A 122 8.57 2.81 -13.63
CA ALA A 122 8.87 2.86 -15.05
C ALA A 122 10.33 2.49 -15.36
N ALA A 123 10.61 2.03 -16.58
CA ALA A 123 11.98 1.87 -17.07
C ALA A 123 12.63 3.22 -17.42
N GLY A 124 11.82 4.22 -17.78
CA GLY A 124 12.25 5.58 -18.07
C GLY A 124 11.10 6.59 -17.98
N ASN A 125 11.40 7.86 -18.22
CA ASN A 125 10.45 8.98 -18.05
C ASN A 125 9.28 9.04 -19.06
N THR A 126 9.21 8.10 -20.00
CA THR A 126 8.13 8.00 -21.01
C THR A 126 7.43 6.64 -21.01
N THR A 127 7.73 5.75 -20.07
CA THR A 127 7.11 4.43 -20.00
C THR A 127 5.65 4.54 -19.56
N LEU A 128 4.73 3.97 -20.35
CA LEU A 128 3.33 3.79 -19.98
C LEU A 128 3.18 2.51 -19.12
N VAL A 129 2.26 2.53 -18.15
CA VAL A 129 1.96 1.44 -17.18
C VAL A 129 3.08 1.16 -16.16
N GLY A 130 4.32 0.89 -16.62
CA GLY A 130 5.44 0.47 -15.76
C GLY A 130 5.40 -1.01 -15.36
N THR A 131 6.34 -1.44 -14.51
CA THR A 131 6.44 -2.80 -13.97
C THR A 131 6.14 -2.77 -12.47
N GLN A 132 5.30 -3.69 -11.99
CA GLN A 132 5.08 -3.85 -10.55
C GLN A 132 6.41 -4.23 -9.88
N ARG A 133 6.82 -3.46 -8.87
CA ARG A 133 8.00 -3.74 -8.06
C ARG A 133 7.63 -4.42 -6.76
N TRP A 134 6.55 -4.00 -6.11
CA TRP A 134 6.05 -4.58 -4.88
C TRP A 134 4.52 -4.65 -4.85
N LYS A 135 3.98 -5.59 -4.07
CA LYS A 135 2.54 -5.72 -3.79
C LYS A 135 2.30 -6.21 -2.36
N VAL A 136 1.22 -5.72 -1.74
CA VAL A 136 0.53 -6.39 -0.64
C VAL A 136 -0.84 -6.85 -1.15
N ASP A 137 -1.20 -8.12 -0.95
CA ASP A 137 -2.49 -8.65 -1.37
C ASP A 137 -3.46 -8.88 -0.20
N SER A 138 -4.67 -9.39 -0.51
CA SER A 138 -5.72 -9.65 0.48
C SER A 138 -5.39 -10.79 1.44
N ALA A 139 -4.40 -11.63 1.14
CA ALA A 139 -3.89 -12.64 2.05
C ALA A 139 -2.82 -12.04 2.99
N GLY A 140 -2.33 -10.83 2.75
CA GLY A 140 -1.32 -10.16 3.56
C GLY A 140 0.11 -10.40 3.10
N HIS A 141 0.30 -11.04 1.95
CA HIS A 141 1.62 -11.34 1.38
C HIS A 141 2.31 -10.08 0.89
N PHE A 142 3.56 -9.82 1.30
CA PHE A 142 4.43 -8.80 0.70
C PHE A 142 5.31 -9.43 -0.38
N ILE A 143 5.03 -9.11 -1.65
CA ILE A 143 5.59 -9.78 -2.82
C ILE A 143 6.46 -8.83 -3.65
N THR A 144 7.63 -9.30 -4.12
CA THR A 144 8.46 -8.59 -5.11
C THR A 144 8.08 -8.94 -6.56
N GLY A 145 8.16 -7.95 -7.45
CA GLY A 145 7.91 -8.12 -8.88
C GLY A 145 8.98 -9.00 -9.51
N GLY A 146 8.63 -10.22 -9.89
CA GLY A 146 9.55 -11.24 -10.41
C GLY A 146 9.35 -12.64 -9.87
N GLY A 147 8.52 -12.80 -8.82
CA GLY A 147 8.24 -14.09 -8.18
C GLY A 147 9.32 -14.47 -7.16
N ALA A 148 8.89 -15.06 -6.04
CA ALA A 148 9.73 -15.68 -4.99
C ALA A 148 10.40 -14.78 -3.94
N TYR A 149 9.70 -13.76 -3.43
CA TYR A 149 9.98 -13.30 -2.06
C TYR A 149 8.67 -12.91 -1.41
N ASP A 150 8.09 -13.83 -0.62
CA ASP A 150 6.91 -13.60 0.20
C ASP A 150 7.35 -13.40 1.66
N ILE A 151 7.05 -12.23 2.21
CA ILE A 151 7.12 -12.00 3.65
C ILE A 151 5.67 -11.97 4.18
N GLY A 152 5.13 -13.17 4.43
CA GLY A 152 3.99 -13.39 5.33
C GLY A 152 2.64 -13.68 4.68
N ASN A 153 2.21 -14.95 4.68
CA ASN A 153 0.97 -15.44 5.32
C ASN A 153 0.89 -16.96 5.11
N GLY A 154 1.35 -17.71 6.11
CA GLY A 154 0.82 -19.04 6.38
C GLY A 154 -0.46 -18.85 7.15
N ALA A 155 -1.58 -19.32 6.61
CA ALA A 155 -2.90 -19.21 7.24
C ALA A 155 -2.88 -19.79 8.67
N GLY A 156 -2.68 -18.93 9.68
CA GLY A 156 -2.66 -19.33 11.09
C GLY A 156 -1.69 -18.52 11.97
N ASN A 157 -2.15 -17.40 12.51
CA ASN A 157 -1.72 -16.73 13.76
C ASN A 157 -0.28 -16.97 14.27
N ASN A 158 0.75 -16.58 13.50
CA ASN A 158 2.05 -15.99 13.93
C ASN A 158 3.09 -16.13 12.79
N PRO A 159 3.32 -15.11 11.95
CA PRO A 159 4.29 -15.22 10.85
C PRO A 159 5.71 -14.96 11.36
N ASN A 160 6.37 -16.00 11.88
CA ASN A 160 7.82 -15.97 12.14
C ASN A 160 8.64 -16.71 11.06
N ASP A 161 7.98 -17.18 10.01
CA ASP A 161 8.59 -18.04 8.98
C ASP A 161 8.84 -17.27 7.68
N LEU A 162 10.00 -17.52 7.06
CA LEU A 162 10.34 -17.05 5.70
C LEU A 162 10.01 -18.17 4.71
N TYR A 163 9.02 -17.96 3.83
CA TYR A 163 8.70 -18.92 2.77
C TYR A 163 9.42 -18.54 1.47
N LEU A 164 10.29 -19.45 1.01
CA LEU A 164 10.95 -19.39 -0.29
C LEU A 164 10.36 -20.49 -1.18
N ASP A 165 9.73 -20.11 -2.31
CA ASP A 165 9.16 -21.04 -3.31
C ASP A 165 10.22 -21.64 -4.26
N GLY A 166 11.44 -21.11 -4.18
CA GLY A 166 12.60 -21.57 -4.95
C GLY A 166 13.84 -21.78 -4.08
N ASP A 167 15.00 -21.85 -4.73
CA ASP A 167 16.27 -22.11 -4.06
C ASP A 167 16.69 -20.96 -3.13
N ALA A 168 17.26 -21.32 -1.97
CA ALA A 168 17.85 -20.37 -1.03
C ALA A 168 19.39 -20.41 -1.12
N THR A 169 20.03 -19.27 -1.43
CA THR A 169 21.50 -19.10 -1.32
C THR A 169 21.83 -18.20 -0.15
N ILE A 170 22.60 -18.69 0.83
CA ILE A 170 23.00 -17.94 2.03
C ILE A 170 24.52 -17.79 2.04
N GLY A 171 25.02 -16.57 1.86
CA GLY A 171 26.46 -16.27 1.80
C GLY A 171 27.18 -16.23 3.15
N GLY A 172 26.48 -16.48 4.25
CA GLY A 172 26.99 -16.44 5.62
C GLY A 172 26.67 -17.70 6.42
N LEU A 173 27.04 -17.70 7.71
CA LEU A 173 26.75 -18.81 8.63
C LEU A 173 25.23 -18.95 8.83
N VAL A 174 24.71 -20.16 8.60
CA VAL A 174 23.37 -20.55 9.04
C VAL A 174 23.47 -21.09 10.46
N LEU A 175 23.13 -20.25 11.44
CA LEU A 175 23.07 -20.63 12.86
C LEU A 175 21.62 -20.73 13.31
N THR A 176 21.18 -21.93 13.69
CA THR A 176 19.86 -22.14 14.29
C THR A 176 19.95 -22.09 15.82
N ALA A 177 18.83 -21.84 16.49
CA ALA A 177 18.75 -22.07 17.93
C ALA A 177 19.12 -23.53 18.27
N ALA A 178 19.61 -23.73 19.49
CA ALA A 178 19.86 -25.08 19.99
C ALA A 178 18.56 -25.90 19.97
N ALA A 179 18.65 -27.14 19.52
CA ALA A 179 17.51 -28.05 19.54
C ALA A 179 17.03 -28.24 20.99
N ALA A 180 15.71 -28.31 21.17
CA ALA A 180 15.06 -28.57 22.45
C ALA A 180 13.99 -29.64 22.26
N SER A 181 13.33 -30.07 23.34
CA SER A 181 12.22 -31.04 23.24
C SER A 181 11.11 -30.60 22.27
N GLY A 182 10.98 -29.29 22.03
CA GLY A 182 10.03 -28.72 21.07
C GLY A 182 10.42 -28.81 19.60
N GLY A 183 11.67 -29.14 19.25
CA GLY A 183 12.07 -29.27 17.84
C GLY A 183 13.57 -29.16 17.54
N SER A 184 13.92 -29.53 16.31
CA SER A 184 15.26 -29.36 15.73
C SER A 184 15.40 -28.00 15.05
N GLY A 185 16.64 -27.51 14.91
CA GLY A 185 16.92 -26.28 14.16
C GLY A 185 16.72 -26.43 12.64
N LEU A 186 16.99 -27.63 12.11
CA LEU A 186 16.75 -28.00 10.71
C LEU A 186 15.97 -29.31 10.64
N ARG A 187 15.04 -29.42 9.69
CA ARG A 187 14.30 -30.64 9.38
C ARG A 187 14.38 -30.92 7.89
N ALA A 188 14.95 -32.07 7.53
CA ALA A 188 14.99 -32.58 6.17
C ALA A 188 14.07 -33.82 6.08
N PRO A 189 12.83 -33.69 5.57
CA PRO A 189 11.89 -34.81 5.44
C PRO A 189 12.44 -35.93 4.57
N HIS A 190 12.14 -37.18 4.92
CA HIS A 190 12.57 -38.35 4.16
C HIS A 190 11.94 -38.37 2.76
N GLY A 191 12.78 -38.57 1.76
CA GLY A 191 12.40 -38.70 0.36
C GLY A 191 13.13 -39.83 -0.34
N THR A 192 13.25 -39.70 -1.65
CA THR A 192 14.05 -40.60 -2.50
C THR A 192 15.46 -40.05 -2.64
N ALA A 193 16.45 -40.94 -2.83
CA ALA A 193 17.81 -40.50 -3.14
C ALA A 193 17.84 -39.70 -4.46
N PRO A 194 18.56 -38.58 -4.54
CA PRO A 194 18.75 -37.85 -5.79
C PRO A 194 19.41 -38.74 -6.86
N THR A 195 18.99 -38.60 -8.12
CA THR A 195 19.56 -39.37 -9.24
C THR A 195 20.86 -38.79 -9.78
N SER A 196 21.12 -37.51 -9.52
CA SER A 196 22.34 -36.79 -9.93
C SER A 196 22.84 -35.85 -8.82
N PRO A 197 23.26 -36.39 -7.66
CA PRO A 197 23.67 -35.57 -6.52
C PRO A 197 25.00 -34.82 -6.81
N VAL A 198 25.05 -33.55 -6.41
CA VAL A 198 26.21 -32.65 -6.48
C VAL A 198 26.87 -32.55 -5.11
N ASP A 199 28.18 -32.29 -5.07
CA ASP A 199 28.90 -32.13 -3.80
C ASP A 199 28.29 -31.02 -2.94
N GLY A 200 28.00 -31.35 -1.68
CA GLY A 200 27.29 -30.49 -0.74
C GLY A 200 25.82 -30.87 -0.54
N ASP A 201 25.25 -31.73 -1.41
CA ASP A 201 23.88 -32.22 -1.22
C ASP A 201 23.77 -33.04 0.06
N ILE A 202 22.73 -32.77 0.85
CA ILE A 202 22.35 -33.52 2.05
C ILE A 202 20.88 -33.92 1.90
N TRP A 203 20.58 -35.21 2.04
CA TRP A 203 19.22 -35.72 1.93
C TRP A 203 18.97 -36.85 2.90
N THR A 204 17.69 -37.12 3.17
CA THR A 204 17.27 -38.27 3.97
C THR A 204 16.43 -39.22 3.12
N THR A 205 16.60 -40.52 3.34
CA THR A 205 15.64 -41.54 2.92
C THR A 205 15.13 -42.24 4.16
N THR A 206 14.19 -43.18 3.99
CA THR A 206 13.79 -44.06 5.11
C THR A 206 14.93 -44.91 5.66
N ALA A 207 16.05 -45.03 4.93
CA ALA A 207 17.25 -45.72 5.40
C ALA A 207 18.17 -44.87 6.27
N GLY A 208 18.02 -43.53 6.30
CA GLY A 208 18.85 -42.64 7.11
C GLY A 208 19.23 -41.33 6.39
N LEU A 209 20.19 -40.61 6.97
CA LEU A 209 20.77 -39.39 6.40
C LEU A 209 21.94 -39.73 5.47
N PHE A 210 22.05 -39.01 4.36
CA PHE A 210 23.10 -39.14 3.37
C PHE A 210 23.66 -37.76 3.00
N ALA A 211 24.91 -37.73 2.55
CA ALA A 211 25.51 -36.55 1.95
C ALA A 211 26.36 -36.92 0.73
N ARG A 212 26.49 -36.00 -0.22
CA ARG A 212 27.39 -36.10 -1.37
C ARG A 212 28.66 -35.30 -1.08
N ILE A 213 29.79 -36.00 -0.99
CA ILE A 213 31.08 -35.41 -0.62
C ILE A 213 32.16 -35.89 -1.59
N ASN A 214 32.80 -34.96 -2.29
CA ASN A 214 33.92 -35.20 -3.21
C ASN A 214 33.64 -36.33 -4.22
N GLY A 215 32.45 -36.32 -4.83
CA GLY A 215 32.03 -37.30 -5.83
C GLY A 215 31.56 -38.65 -5.28
N SER A 216 31.45 -38.83 -3.96
CA SER A 216 30.94 -40.07 -3.34
C SER A 216 29.73 -39.81 -2.45
N THR A 217 28.84 -40.81 -2.35
CA THR A 217 27.73 -40.79 -1.39
C THR A 217 28.19 -41.37 -0.07
N VAL A 218 28.04 -40.60 1.01
CA VAL A 218 28.39 -40.99 2.38
C VAL A 218 27.12 -41.21 3.18
N GLY A 219 27.07 -42.31 3.94
CA GLY A 219 25.89 -42.75 4.70
C GLY A 219 25.48 -44.20 4.36
N PRO A 220 24.32 -44.67 4.85
CA PRO A 220 23.41 -43.92 5.71
C PRO A 220 24.02 -43.67 7.09
N TYR A 221 23.88 -42.45 7.60
CA TYR A 221 24.01 -42.20 9.02
C TYR A 221 22.69 -42.60 9.68
N THR A 222 22.72 -43.70 10.44
CA THR A 222 21.56 -44.25 11.16
C THR A 222 21.84 -44.25 12.65
N ALA A 223 20.77 -44.38 13.45
CA ALA A 223 20.88 -44.86 14.81
C ALA A 223 21.19 -46.37 14.82
#